data_AF-A0A1V3QZ98-F1
#
_entry.id   AF-A0A1V3QZ98-F1
#
_cell.length_a   1.000
_cell.length_b   1.000
_cell.length_c   1.000
_cell.angle_alpha   90.00
_cell.angle_beta   90.00
_cell.angle_gamma   90.00
#
_symmetry.space_group_name_H-M   'P 1'
#
loop_
_entity.id
_entity.type
_entity.pdbx_description
1 polymer ?
#
loop_
_entity_poly.entity_id
_entity_poly.type
_entity_poly.pdbx_seq_one_letter_code
_entity_poly.pdbx_strand_id
1 'polypeptide(L)'
;MKLFNWLIILSILSLILFLSGSETYGQSPPGVSKFQEVETDMKSFYVALSRLSFVVGAVSGLLGGLRVYNNWQIGRHQIDVQVVSWFGACLFLATMGFFLSGLYAVPLT
;
A
#
# COMPACT_ATOMS: atom_id res chain seq x y z
N MET A 1 45.47 43.50 -32.35
CA MET A 1 44.99 43.41 -30.96
C MET A 1 43.46 43.24 -30.85
N LYS A 2 42.62 44.05 -31.53
CA LYS A 2 41.15 43.93 -31.43
C LYS A 2 40.57 42.60 -31.95
N LEU A 3 41.07 42.09 -33.08
CA LEU A 3 40.62 40.81 -33.66
C LEU A 3 40.96 39.61 -32.77
N PHE A 4 42.14 39.62 -32.15
CA PHE A 4 42.60 38.57 -31.23
C PHE A 4 41.74 38.52 -29.96
N ASN A 5 41.37 39.68 -29.40
CA ASN A 5 40.47 39.74 -28.25
C ASN A 5 39.05 39.24 -28.58
N TRP A 6 38.55 39.47 -29.81
CA TRP A 6 37.25 38.97 -30.24
C TRP A 6 37.24 37.44 -30.36
N LEU A 7 38.30 36.85 -30.93
CA LEU A 7 38.44 35.39 -31.03
C LEU A 7 38.50 34.72 -29.65
N ILE A 8 39.17 35.36 -28.69
CA ILE A 8 39.21 34.90 -27.30
C ILE A 8 37.80 34.93 -26.68
N ILE A 9 37.04 36.02 -26.88
CA ILE A 9 35.68 36.15 -26.33
C ILE A 9 34.74 35.07 -26.92
N LEU A 10 34.83 34.80 -28.22
CA LEU A 10 34.02 33.75 -28.87
C LEU A 10 34.38 32.35 -28.37
N SER A 11 35.66 32.07 -28.16
CA SER A 11 36.12 30.80 -27.60
C SER A 11 35.60 30.59 -26.18
N ILE A 12 35.62 31.64 -25.36
CA ILE A 12 35.13 31.59 -23.97
C ILE A 12 33.60 31.40 -23.96
N LEU A 13 32.88 32.10 -24.83
CA LEU A 13 31.43 31.99 -24.95
C LEU A 13 30.99 30.57 -25.37
N SER A 14 31.72 29.97 -26.33
CA SER A 14 31.48 28.59 -26.76
C SER A 14 31.69 27.59 -25.62
N LEU A 15 32.71 27.79 -24.79
CA LEU A 15 33.01 26.92 -23.66
C LEU A 15 31.92 26.99 -22.57
N ILE A 16 31.41 28.19 -22.29
CA ILE A 16 30.34 28.41 -21.31
C ILE A 16 29.02 27.76 -21.75
N LEU A 17 28.70 27.85 -23.05
CA LEU A 17 27.51 27.19 -23.60
C LEU A 17 27.61 25.66 -23.52
N PHE A 18 28.81 25.10 -23.73
CA PHE A 18 29.03 23.66 -23.62
C PHE A 18 28.91 23.14 -22.19
N LEU A 19 29.32 23.93 -21.20
CA LEU A 19 29.24 23.59 -19.77
C LEU A 19 27.82 23.70 -19.19
N SER A 20 26.94 24.47 -19.84
CA SER A 20 25.57 24.70 -19.36
C SER A 20 24.60 23.58 -19.75
N GLY A 21 25.00 22.66 -20.63
CA GLY A 21 24.19 21.54 -21.12
C GLY A 21 24.42 20.20 -20.42
N SER A 22 25.20 20.16 -19.34
CA SER A 22 25.45 18.92 -18.61
C SER A 22 24.30 18.61 -17.66
N GLU A 23 23.41 17.70 -18.08
CA GLU A 23 22.46 17.03 -17.19
C GLU A 23 23.26 16.21 -16.17
N THR A 24 23.18 16.57 -14.89
CA THR A 24 23.81 15.79 -13.83
C THR A 24 22.96 14.57 -13.52
N TYR A 25 23.34 13.41 -14.05
CA TYR A 25 22.76 12.14 -13.61
C TYR A 25 23.22 11.86 -12.17
N GLY A 26 22.39 12.22 -11.19
CA GLY A 26 22.59 11.81 -9.81
C GLY A 26 22.51 10.29 -9.73
N GLN A 27 23.60 9.62 -9.34
CA GLN A 27 23.56 8.19 -9.05
C GLN A 27 22.60 7.97 -7.87
N SER A 28 21.55 7.19 -8.07
CA SER A 28 20.71 6.76 -6.94
C SER A 28 21.61 6.07 -5.91
N PRO A 29 21.44 6.35 -4.60
CA PRO A 29 22.27 5.74 -3.57
C PRO A 29 22.34 4.20 -3.73
N PRO A 30 23.52 3.57 -3.56
CA PRO A 30 23.61 2.13 -3.68
C PRO A 30 22.65 1.45 -2.68
N GLY A 31 21.72 0.64 -3.18
CA GLY A 31 20.74 -0.10 -2.38
C GLY A 31 19.30 0.40 -2.44
N VAL A 32 18.99 1.58 -2.99
CA VAL A 32 17.59 2.06 -3.08
C VAL A 32 16.73 1.14 -3.96
N SER A 33 17.32 0.56 -5.00
CA SER A 33 16.66 -0.42 -5.87
C SER A 33 16.20 -1.67 -5.12
N LYS A 34 17.01 -2.17 -4.17
CA LYS A 34 16.65 -3.32 -3.34
C LYS A 34 15.49 -2.98 -2.39
N PHE A 35 15.43 -1.76 -1.86
CA PHE A 35 14.29 -1.34 -1.03
C PHE A 35 13.00 -1.24 -1.84
N GLN A 36 13.06 -0.78 -3.09
CA GLN A 36 11.90 -0.75 -4.00
C GLN A 36 11.41 -2.16 -4.37
N GLU A 37 12.35 -3.10 -4.56
CA GLU A 37 12.03 -4.52 -4.77
C GLU A 37 11.32 -5.11 -3.55
N VAL A 38 11.88 -4.93 -2.35
CA VAL A 38 11.25 -5.38 -1.09
C VAL A 38 9.89 -4.73 -0.85
N GLU A 39 9.73 -3.44 -1.17
CA GLU A 39 8.44 -2.75 -1.05
C GLU A 39 7.38 -3.40 -1.96
N THR A 40 7.77 -3.77 -3.19
CA THR A 40 6.90 -4.44 -4.14
C THR A 40 6.49 -5.82 -3.65
N ASP A 41 7.44 -6.59 -3.12
CA ASP A 41 7.16 -7.90 -2.51
C ASP A 41 6.21 -7.76 -1.32
N MET A 42 6.46 -6.80 -0.43
CA MET A 42 5.60 -6.53 0.72
C MET A 42 4.17 -6.20 0.30
N LYS A 43 3.97 -5.38 -0.76
CA LYS A 43 2.62 -5.11 -1.30
C LYS A 43 1.91 -6.39 -1.73
N SER A 44 2.61 -7.32 -2.37
CA SER A 44 2.03 -8.61 -2.76
C SER A 44 1.59 -9.45 -1.55
N PHE A 45 2.38 -9.46 -0.47
CA PHE A 45 2.03 -10.12 0.79
C PHE A 45 0.79 -9.50 1.43
N TYR A 46 0.69 -8.17 1.45
CA TYR A 46 -0.50 -7.49 1.99
C TYR A 46 -1.77 -7.82 1.20
N VAL A 47 -1.70 -7.89 -0.13
CA VAL A 47 -2.83 -8.31 -0.97
C VAL A 47 -3.23 -9.77 -0.65
N ALA A 48 -2.26 -10.68 -0.54
CA ALA A 48 -2.52 -12.07 -0.19
C ALA A 48 -3.15 -12.21 1.21
N LEU A 49 -2.64 -11.48 2.20
CA LEU A 49 -3.16 -11.48 3.57
C LEU A 49 -4.57 -10.88 3.65
N SER A 50 -4.85 -9.82 2.89
CA SER A 50 -6.18 -9.22 2.78
C SER A 50 -7.20 -10.23 2.25
N ARG A 51 -6.86 -10.96 1.18
CA ARG A 51 -7.71 -12.03 0.63
C ARG A 51 -7.94 -13.15 1.64
N LEU A 52 -6.89 -13.57 2.35
CA LEU A 52 -7.01 -14.58 3.42
C LEU A 52 -7.95 -14.10 4.54
N SER A 53 -7.83 -12.84 4.96
CA SER A 53 -8.69 -12.23 5.98
C SER A 53 -10.16 -12.27 5.58
N PHE A 54 -10.49 -11.98 4.31
CA PHE A 54 -11.86 -12.11 3.81
C PHE A 54 -12.38 -13.54 3.85
N VAL A 55 -11.56 -14.52 3.49
CA VAL A 55 -11.95 -15.95 3.55
C VAL A 55 -12.20 -16.37 5.00
N VAL A 56 -11.29 -16.04 5.92
CA VAL A 56 -11.44 -16.36 7.35
C VAL A 56 -12.66 -15.65 7.94
N GLY A 57 -12.88 -14.39 7.57
CA GLY A 57 -14.05 -13.61 7.99
C GLY A 57 -15.36 -14.22 7.50
N ALA A 58 -15.41 -14.69 6.25
CA ALA A 58 -16.58 -15.38 5.71
C ALA A 58 -16.85 -16.71 6.44
N VAL A 59 -15.83 -17.53 6.65
CA VAL A 59 -15.96 -18.83 7.34
C VAL A 59 -16.39 -18.64 8.80
N SER A 60 -15.70 -17.78 9.54
CA SER A 60 -16.04 -17.51 10.95
C SER A 60 -17.41 -16.84 11.10
N GLY A 61 -17.80 -15.95 10.19
CA GLY A 61 -19.13 -15.33 10.15
C GLY A 61 -20.25 -16.35 9.96
N LEU A 62 -20.09 -17.28 9.01
CA LEU A 62 -21.06 -18.36 8.77
C LEU A 62 -21.16 -19.31 9.98
N LEU A 63 -20.03 -19.74 10.54
CA LEU A 63 -20.01 -20.62 11.70
C LEU A 63 -20.64 -19.97 12.94
N GLY A 64 -20.36 -18.68 13.17
CA GLY A 64 -20.99 -17.91 14.24
C GLY A 64 -22.50 -17.80 14.07
N GLY A 65 -22.97 -17.52 12.85
CA GLY A 65 -24.39 -17.42 12.54
C GLY A 65 -25.11 -18.76 12.74
N LEU A 66 -24.49 -19.86 12.30
CA LEU A 66 -25.01 -21.21 12.52
C LEU A 66 -25.16 -21.53 14.01
N ARG A 67 -24.18 -21.15 14.84
CA ARG A 67 -24.25 -21.32 16.29
C ARG A 67 -25.39 -20.52 16.91
N VAL A 68 -25.55 -19.25 16.52
CA VAL A 68 -26.64 -18.38 17.00
C VAL A 68 -28.00 -18.96 16.62
N TYR A 69 -28.16 -19.39 15.36
CA TYR A 69 -29.39 -20.02 14.88
C TYR A 69 -29.72 -21.29 15.66
N ASN A 70 -28.76 -22.20 15.84
CA ASN A 70 -28.99 -23.43 16.59
C ASN A 70 -29.40 -23.14 18.04
N ASN A 71 -28.73 -22.19 18.70
CA ASN A 71 -29.07 -21.77 20.05
C ASN A 71 -30.49 -21.16 20.14
N TRP A 72 -30.91 -20.44 19.11
CA TRP A 72 -32.27 -19.90 19.01
C TRP A 72 -33.29 -21.04 18.94
N GLN A 73 -33.06 -22.04 18.08
CA GLN A 73 -34.01 -23.16 17.90
C GLN A 73 -34.21 -24.00 19.17
N ILE A 74 -33.17 -24.15 19.99
CA ILE A 74 -33.26 -24.92 21.25
C ILE A 74 -33.71 -24.06 22.45
N GLY A 75 -34.07 -22.79 22.24
CA GLY A 75 -34.59 -21.90 23.29
C GLY A 75 -33.57 -21.54 24.36
N ARG A 76 -32.28 -21.37 24.02
CA ARG A 76 -31.29 -20.90 25.02
C ARG A 76 -31.66 -19.51 25.52
N HIS A 77 -31.29 -19.20 26.77
CA HIS A 77 -31.39 -17.85 27.29
C HIS A 77 -30.34 -16.94 26.63
N GLN A 78 -30.63 -15.63 26.57
CA GLN A 78 -29.72 -14.58 26.07
C GLN A 78 -29.31 -14.72 24.59
N ILE A 79 -30.28 -15.01 23.71
CA ILE A 79 -30.04 -15.08 22.26
C ILE A 79 -29.82 -13.68 21.67
N ASP A 80 -30.55 -12.69 22.17
CA ASP A 80 -30.42 -11.27 21.82
C ASP A 80 -28.98 -10.78 21.92
N VAL A 81 -28.30 -11.05 23.04
CA VAL A 81 -26.89 -10.69 23.25
C VAL A 81 -25.96 -11.44 22.28
N GLN A 82 -26.24 -12.73 22.02
CA GLN A 82 -25.44 -13.53 21.08
C GLN A 82 -25.57 -13.04 19.64
N VAL A 83 -26.77 -12.67 19.21
CA VAL A 83 -27.03 -12.11 17.88
C VAL A 83 -26.29 -10.79 17.71
N VAL A 84 -26.41 -9.88 18.68
CA VAL A 84 -25.74 -8.57 18.63
C VAL A 84 -24.22 -8.72 18.65
N SER A 85 -23.68 -9.62 19.48
CA SER A 85 -22.25 -9.89 19.54
C SER A 85 -21.70 -10.46 18.22
N TRP A 86 -22.40 -11.45 17.63
CA TRP A 86 -22.02 -12.01 16.34
C TRP A 86 -22.09 -10.97 15.22
N PHE A 87 -23.19 -10.21 15.16
CA PHE A 87 -23.38 -9.18 14.15
C PHE A 87 -22.32 -8.08 14.26
N GLY A 88 -22.01 -7.63 15.49
CA GLY A 88 -20.95 -6.66 15.73
C GLY A 88 -19.57 -7.16 15.28
N ALA A 89 -19.26 -8.45 15.52
CA ALA A 89 -18.04 -9.06 15.02
C ALA A 89 -17.99 -9.09 13.48
N CYS A 90 -19.11 -9.38 12.81
CA CYS A 90 -19.20 -9.32 11.35
C CYS A 90 -18.96 -7.91 10.80
N LEU A 91 -19.54 -6.88 11.42
CA LEU A 91 -19.33 -5.48 11.02
C LEU A 91 -17.86 -5.04 11.21
N PHE A 92 -17.24 -5.45 12.32
CA PHE A 92 -15.83 -5.19 12.56
C PHE A 92 -14.95 -5.82 11.47
N LEU A 93 -15.19 -7.07 11.10
CA LEU A 93 -14.45 -7.75 10.04
C LEU A 93 -14.70 -7.13 8.66
N ALA A 94 -15.93 -6.70 8.36
CA ALA A 94 -16.26 -6.02 7.10
C ALA A 94 -15.51 -4.70 6.92
N THR A 95 -15.30 -3.95 8.01
CA THR A 95 -14.57 -2.67 7.97
C THR A 95 -13.05 -2.83 8.06
N MET A 96 -12.54 -3.99 8.52
CA MET A 96 -11.10 -4.22 8.67
C MET A 96 -10.31 -4.15 7.37
N GLY A 97 -10.91 -4.53 6.23
CA GLY A 97 -10.26 -4.37 4.92
C GLY A 97 -9.87 -2.92 4.65
N PHE A 98 -10.79 -1.98 4.89
CA PHE A 98 -10.53 -0.54 4.70
C PHE A 98 -9.48 0.00 5.67
N PHE A 99 -9.48 -0.48 6.91
CA PHE A 99 -8.46 -0.10 7.90
C PHE A 99 -7.06 -0.52 7.46
N LEU A 100 -6.88 -1.78 7.02
CA LEU A 100 -5.59 -2.30 6.55
C LEU A 100 -5.14 -1.59 5.26
N SER A 101 -6.07 -1.35 4.33
CA SER A 101 -5.81 -0.61 3.10
C SER A 101 -5.31 0.81 3.38
N GLY A 102 -5.94 1.52 4.32
CA GLY A 102 -5.52 2.86 4.74
C GLY A 102 -4.17 2.87 5.48
N LEU A 103 -3.94 1.89 6.36
CA LEU A 103 -2.70 1.81 7.15
C LEU A 103 -1.46 1.56 6.28
N TYR A 104 -1.59 0.71 5.24
CA TYR A 104 -0.46 0.29 4.40
C TYR A 104 -0.43 0.96 3.02
N ALA A 105 -1.39 1.86 2.74
CA ALA A 105 -1.57 2.48 1.42
C ALA A 105 -1.65 1.45 0.26
N VAL A 106 -2.24 0.28 0.55
CA VAL A 106 -2.46 -0.79 -0.45
C VAL A 106 -3.92 -0.75 -0.88
N PRO A 107 -4.23 -0.60 -2.18
CA PRO A 107 -5.61 -0.55 -2.65
C PRO A 107 -6.35 -1.88 -2.39
N LEU A 108 -7.66 -1.80 -2.19
CA LEU A 108 -8.54 -2.95 -1.94
C LEU A 108 -8.81 -3.83 -3.18
N THR A 109 -8.11 -3.59 -4.29
CA THR A 109 -8.27 -4.25 -5.58
C THR A 109 -6.99 -4.97 -6.00
#